data_AF-D0LUV1-F1
#
_entry.id   AF-D0LUV1-F1
#
_cell.length_a   1.000
_cell.length_b   1.000
_cell.length_c   1.000
_cell.angle_alpha   90.00
_cell.angle_beta   90.00
_cell.angle_gamma   90.00
#
_symmetry.space_group_name_H-M   'P 1'
#
loop_
_entity.id
_entity.type
_entity.pdbx_description
1 polymer ?
#
loop_
_entity_poly.entity_id
_entity_poly.type
_entity_poly.pdbx_seq_one_letter_code
_entity_poly.pdbx_strand_id
1 'polypeptide(L)'
;MSRLARILNPIVWRLPGRPARKLLAFARAERGSMIDLAQAARTTPSSERAAMYLRHAADEARHARLFARRSDELRRAAGAESLGPVRADTEDLFDRLGEIDFLAFVHRGERRGRAQFEAYRDYFARRRAREDQALFEGIIADERQHERYTRELLCELAGGEQGAREALRRVARWEAWRRWRRAGRALAAQVYALAMFAVYLLALPLALLVRVVRPARRGWLPSAALGESPARPALGAGPPPDAGGEAR
;
A
#
# COMPACT_ATOMS: atom_id res chain seq x y z
N MET A 1 -14.12 4.26 20.47
CA MET A 1 -12.73 4.65 20.17
C MET A 1 -11.99 5.03 21.44
N SER A 2 -10.74 4.58 21.60
CA SER A 2 -9.94 4.88 22.79
C SER A 2 -9.51 6.36 22.83
N ARG A 3 -9.37 6.93 24.03
CA ARG A 3 -8.87 8.30 24.28
C ARG A 3 -7.57 8.60 23.52
N LEU A 4 -6.75 7.57 23.28
CA LEU A 4 -5.50 7.63 22.51
C LEU A 4 -5.66 8.19 21.10
N ALA A 5 -6.69 7.81 20.35
CA ALA A 5 -6.90 8.35 19.00
C ALA A 5 -7.14 9.87 19.03
N ARG A 6 -7.93 10.35 20.00
CA ARG A 6 -8.16 11.79 20.20
C ARG A 6 -6.88 12.55 20.57
N ILE A 7 -5.98 11.92 21.32
CA ILE A 7 -4.70 12.51 21.76
C ILE A 7 -3.68 12.55 20.61
N LEU A 8 -3.64 11.53 19.74
CA LEU A 8 -2.68 11.45 18.65
C LEU A 8 -3.11 12.20 17.38
N ASN A 9 -4.40 12.47 17.20
CA ASN A 9 -4.92 13.21 16.04
C ASN A 9 -4.19 14.54 15.78
N PRO A 10 -3.95 15.42 16.78
CA PRO A 10 -3.16 16.63 16.57
C PRO A 10 -1.77 16.37 16.00
N ILE A 11 -1.09 15.29 16.40
CA ILE A 11 0.27 14.98 15.93
C ILE A 11 0.26 14.58 14.46
N VAL A 12 -0.71 13.75 14.05
CA VAL A 12 -0.84 13.32 12.64
C VAL A 12 -1.18 14.50 11.73
N TRP A 13 -2.04 15.42 12.19
CA TRP A 13 -2.57 16.48 11.34
C TRP A 13 -1.80 17.81 11.41
N ARG A 14 -0.95 18.03 12.42
CA ARG A 14 -0.15 19.27 12.55
C ARG A 14 1.25 19.18 11.95
N LEU A 15 1.83 17.98 11.87
CA LEU A 15 3.19 17.82 11.38
C LEU A 15 3.25 17.94 9.84
N PRO A 16 4.15 18.76 9.28
CA PRO A 16 4.27 18.95 7.84
C PRO A 16 4.36 17.62 7.08
N GLY A 17 3.58 17.48 6.02
CA GLY A 17 3.56 16.30 5.15
C GLY A 17 2.89 15.05 5.73
N ARG A 18 2.63 14.95 7.04
CA ARG A 18 1.89 13.82 7.63
C ARG A 18 0.41 13.75 7.21
N PRO A 19 -0.34 14.87 7.09
CA PRO A 19 -1.69 14.86 6.54
C PRO A 19 -1.79 14.17 5.17
N ALA A 20 -0.96 14.60 4.22
CA ALA A 20 -0.95 14.04 2.86
C ALA A 20 -0.63 12.54 2.88
N ARG A 21 0.41 12.12 3.62
CA ARG A 21 0.75 10.70 3.76
C ARG A 21 -0.39 9.89 4.38
N LYS A 22 -1.12 10.48 5.34
CA LYS A 22 -2.25 9.82 6.00
C LYS A 22 -3.43 9.64 5.04
N LEU A 23 -3.76 10.67 4.26
CA LEU A 23 -4.81 10.60 3.24
C LEU A 23 -4.43 9.60 2.14
N LEU A 24 -3.19 9.60 1.66
CA LEU A 24 -2.74 8.58 0.70
C LEU A 24 -2.83 7.17 1.30
N ALA A 25 -2.55 7.00 2.59
CA ALA A 25 -2.71 5.71 3.25
C ALA A 25 -4.18 5.26 3.29
N PHE A 26 -5.14 6.17 3.46
CA PHE A 26 -6.56 5.85 3.29
C PHE A 26 -6.87 5.47 1.84
N ALA A 27 -6.41 6.25 0.87
CA ALA A 27 -6.62 5.95 -0.54
C ALA A 27 -6.15 4.53 -0.94
N ARG A 28 -5.02 4.08 -0.38
CA ARG A 28 -4.51 2.72 -0.59
C ARG A 28 -5.38 1.65 0.04
N ALA A 29 -5.93 1.92 1.24
CA ALA A 29 -6.84 1.01 1.92
C ALA A 29 -8.15 0.86 1.13
N GLU A 30 -8.80 1.97 0.75
CA GLU A 30 -10.07 1.93 -0.01
C GLU A 30 -9.88 1.27 -1.38
N ARG A 31 -8.74 1.53 -2.04
CA ARG A 31 -8.41 0.86 -3.29
C ARG A 31 -8.21 -0.65 -3.12
N GLY A 32 -7.66 -1.09 -1.99
CA GLY A 32 -7.56 -2.51 -1.63
C GLY A 32 -8.94 -3.13 -1.40
N SER A 33 -9.76 -2.49 -0.55
CA SER A 33 -11.15 -2.90 -0.24
C SER A 33 -11.98 -3.06 -1.51
N MET A 34 -11.91 -2.10 -2.43
CA MET A 34 -12.57 -2.15 -3.73
C MET A 34 -12.19 -3.40 -4.54
N ILE A 35 -10.91 -3.79 -4.56
CA ILE A 35 -10.47 -4.97 -5.33
C ILE A 35 -11.03 -6.25 -4.68
N ASP A 36 -10.93 -6.37 -3.35
CA ASP A 36 -11.46 -7.53 -2.63
C ASP A 36 -12.99 -7.65 -2.79
N LEU A 37 -13.72 -6.53 -2.76
CA LEU A 37 -15.18 -6.49 -3.01
C LEU A 37 -15.53 -6.83 -4.47
N ALA A 38 -14.76 -6.32 -5.44
CA ALA A 38 -14.95 -6.67 -6.84
C ALA A 38 -14.67 -8.15 -7.10
N GLN A 39 -13.71 -8.74 -6.39
CA GLN A 39 -13.48 -10.19 -6.41
C GLN A 39 -14.66 -10.95 -5.80
N ALA A 40 -15.12 -10.54 -4.61
CA ALA A 40 -16.30 -11.12 -3.97
C ALA A 40 -17.53 -11.12 -4.89
N ALA A 41 -17.73 -10.04 -5.65
CA ALA A 41 -18.81 -9.94 -6.61
C ALA A 41 -18.71 -10.93 -7.77
N ARG A 42 -17.49 -11.26 -8.22
CA ARG A 42 -17.28 -12.23 -9.31
C ARG A 42 -17.48 -13.67 -8.87
N THR A 43 -17.20 -13.97 -7.60
CA THR A 43 -17.13 -15.33 -7.07
C THR A 43 -18.39 -15.75 -6.31
N THR A 44 -19.16 -14.80 -5.78
CA THR A 44 -20.40 -15.11 -5.08
C THR A 44 -21.45 -15.72 -6.03
N PRO A 45 -22.18 -16.77 -5.62
CA PRO A 45 -23.19 -17.40 -6.46
C PRO A 45 -24.49 -16.58 -6.56
N SER A 46 -24.70 -15.59 -5.68
CA SER A 46 -25.90 -14.75 -5.69
C SER A 46 -25.67 -13.46 -6.48
N SER A 47 -26.46 -13.28 -7.54
CA SER A 47 -26.43 -12.04 -8.35
C SER A 47 -26.81 -10.79 -7.56
N GLU A 48 -27.72 -10.93 -6.59
CA GLU A 48 -28.11 -9.84 -5.70
C GLU A 48 -26.93 -9.40 -4.81
N ARG A 49 -26.25 -10.36 -4.17
CA ARG A 49 -25.05 -10.07 -3.37
C ARG A 49 -23.91 -9.52 -4.21
N ALA A 50 -23.72 -10.06 -5.41
CA ALA A 50 -22.74 -9.53 -6.36
C ALA A 50 -23.00 -8.05 -6.67
N ALA A 51 -24.26 -7.67 -6.90
CA ALA A 51 -24.63 -6.28 -7.13
C ALA A 51 -24.38 -5.39 -5.89
N MET A 52 -24.63 -5.89 -4.68
CA MET A 52 -24.30 -5.17 -3.44
C MET A 52 -22.79 -4.95 -3.30
N TYR A 53 -21.97 -5.97 -3.55
CA TYR A 53 -20.51 -5.87 -3.51
C TYR A 53 -19.96 -4.92 -4.56
N LEU A 54 -20.51 -4.91 -5.78
CA LEU A 54 -20.10 -3.96 -6.82
C LEU A 54 -20.44 -2.51 -6.47
N ARG A 55 -21.62 -2.26 -5.87
CA ARG A 55 -21.98 -0.92 -5.40
C ARG A 55 -20.99 -0.44 -4.33
N HIS A 56 -20.70 -1.28 -3.35
CA HIS A 56 -19.72 -0.97 -2.31
C HIS A 56 -18.32 -0.74 -2.93
N ALA A 57 -17.87 -1.60 -3.84
CA ALA A 57 -16.61 -1.42 -4.55
C ALA A 57 -16.53 -0.09 -5.33
N ALA A 58 -17.64 0.36 -5.92
CA ALA A 58 -17.71 1.65 -6.61
C ALA A 58 -17.59 2.85 -5.63
N ASP A 59 -18.17 2.74 -4.44
CA ASP A 59 -18.01 3.72 -3.37
C ASP A 59 -16.56 3.82 -2.90
N GLU A 60 -15.94 2.67 -2.66
CA GLU A 60 -14.55 2.56 -2.24
C GLU A 60 -13.59 3.12 -3.31
N ALA A 61 -13.88 2.88 -4.59
CA ALA A 61 -13.14 3.51 -5.69
C ALA A 61 -13.27 5.05 -5.68
N ARG A 62 -14.44 5.58 -5.33
CA ARG A 62 -14.67 7.02 -5.21
C ARG A 62 -13.92 7.58 -4.01
N HIS A 63 -14.01 6.96 -2.84
CA HIS A 63 -13.28 7.38 -1.63
C HIS A 63 -11.77 7.38 -1.86
N ALA A 64 -11.23 6.33 -2.51
CA ALA A 64 -9.82 6.26 -2.87
C ALA A 64 -9.37 7.48 -3.69
N ARG A 65 -10.17 7.87 -4.70
CA ARG A 65 -9.87 9.05 -5.53
C ARG A 65 -9.95 10.35 -4.74
N LEU A 66 -10.96 10.51 -3.87
CA LEU A 66 -11.12 11.71 -3.05
C LEU A 66 -9.92 11.90 -2.11
N PHE A 67 -9.50 10.84 -1.42
CA PHE A 67 -8.33 10.89 -0.54
C PHE A 67 -7.02 11.14 -1.28
N ALA A 68 -6.82 10.49 -2.44
CA ALA A 68 -5.62 10.71 -3.25
C ALA A 68 -5.52 12.14 -3.77
N ARG A 69 -6.63 12.67 -4.31
CA ARG A 69 -6.73 14.04 -4.77
C ARG A 69 -6.41 15.02 -3.64
N ARG A 70 -7.02 14.86 -2.47
CA ARG A 70 -6.78 15.74 -1.33
C ARG A 70 -5.33 15.65 -0.82
N SER A 71 -4.74 14.46 -0.82
CA SER A 71 -3.31 14.28 -0.52
C SER A 71 -2.43 15.12 -1.46
N ASP A 72 -2.70 15.08 -2.77
CA ASP A 72 -1.93 15.84 -3.75
C ASP A 72 -2.12 17.35 -3.59
N GLU A 73 -3.33 17.82 -3.31
CA GLU A 73 -3.62 19.23 -3.04
C GLU A 73 -2.79 19.74 -1.84
N LEU A 74 -2.74 18.98 -0.74
CA LEU A 74 -1.92 19.32 0.43
C LEU A 74 -0.42 19.33 0.13
N ARG A 75 0.06 18.46 -0.76
CA ARG A 75 1.47 18.44 -1.19
C ARG A 75 1.81 19.65 -2.05
N ARG A 76 0.96 19.97 -3.02
CA ARG A 76 1.11 21.15 -3.89
C ARG A 76 1.08 22.45 -3.08
N ALA A 77 0.15 22.58 -2.14
CA ALA A 77 0.08 23.75 -1.25
C ALA A 77 1.34 23.91 -0.39
N ALA A 78 2.05 22.82 -0.10
CA ALA A 78 3.32 22.82 0.62
C ALA A 78 4.55 22.93 -0.30
N GLY A 79 4.38 23.18 -1.60
CA GLY A 79 5.47 23.25 -2.57
C GLY A 79 6.20 21.93 -2.78
N ALA A 80 5.55 20.79 -2.51
CA ALA A 80 6.15 19.47 -2.57
C ALA A 80 5.51 18.59 -3.64
N GLU A 81 6.29 17.68 -4.22
CA GLU A 81 5.81 16.77 -5.28
C GLU A 81 4.74 15.79 -4.79
N SER A 82 3.97 15.21 -5.71
CA SER A 82 3.03 14.13 -5.36
C SER A 82 3.75 12.96 -4.68
N LEU A 83 3.03 12.25 -3.82
CA LEU A 83 3.52 11.02 -3.17
C LEU A 83 3.42 9.79 -4.08
N GLY A 84 3.04 9.99 -5.35
CA GLY A 84 2.92 8.96 -6.36
C GLY A 84 1.53 8.31 -6.41
N PRO A 85 1.33 7.36 -7.34
CA PRO A 85 0.02 6.75 -7.57
C PRO A 85 -0.46 5.91 -6.38
N VAL A 86 -1.79 5.77 -6.28
CA VAL A 86 -2.41 4.86 -5.32
C VAL A 86 -2.13 3.42 -5.74
N ARG A 87 -1.30 2.74 -4.94
CA ARG A 87 -1.06 1.30 -5.07
C ARG A 87 -1.84 0.57 -3.99
N ALA A 88 -2.75 -0.30 -4.41
CA ALA A 88 -3.54 -1.12 -3.51
C ALA A 88 -2.65 -2.09 -2.72
N ASP A 89 -3.04 -2.38 -1.48
CA ASP A 89 -2.54 -3.51 -0.71
C ASP A 89 -3.59 -4.62 -0.83
N THR A 90 -3.42 -5.54 -1.77
CA THR A 90 -4.38 -6.64 -2.04
C THR A 90 -3.92 -7.91 -1.35
N GLU A 91 -4.87 -8.68 -0.82
CA GLU A 91 -4.56 -9.92 -0.08
C GLU A 91 -5.44 -11.11 -0.45
N ASP A 92 -6.24 -10.96 -1.51
CA ASP A 92 -7.21 -11.95 -1.99
C ASP A 92 -8.10 -12.42 -0.83
N LEU A 93 -8.63 -11.46 -0.07
CA LEU A 93 -9.24 -11.74 1.24
C LEU A 93 -10.48 -12.62 1.11
N PHE A 94 -11.24 -12.45 0.03
CA PHE A 94 -12.44 -13.25 -0.21
C PHE A 94 -12.12 -14.74 -0.31
N ASP A 95 -11.16 -15.11 -1.17
CA ASP A 95 -10.79 -16.52 -1.40
C ASP A 95 -10.20 -17.17 -0.14
N ARG A 96 -9.48 -16.38 0.67
CA ARG A 96 -8.80 -16.88 1.86
C ARG A 96 -9.71 -17.05 3.08
N LEU A 97 -10.74 -16.22 3.19
CA LEU A 97 -11.64 -16.20 4.35
C LEU A 97 -12.96 -16.93 4.05
N GLY A 98 -13.39 -16.98 2.79
CA GLY A 98 -14.75 -17.33 2.42
C GLY A 98 -15.74 -16.21 2.74
N GLU A 99 -16.94 -16.29 2.17
CA GLU A 99 -17.91 -15.18 2.15
C GLU A 99 -18.32 -14.67 3.55
N ILE A 100 -18.57 -15.58 4.50
CA ILE A 100 -18.99 -15.22 5.87
C ILE A 100 -17.89 -14.47 6.62
N ASP A 101 -16.67 -15.02 6.65
CA ASP A 101 -15.56 -14.39 7.38
C ASP A 101 -15.03 -13.15 6.63
N PHE A 102 -15.17 -13.10 5.30
CA PHE A 102 -14.94 -11.89 4.52
C PHE A 102 -15.93 -10.78 4.92
N LEU A 103 -17.24 -11.06 4.98
CA LEU A 103 -18.22 -10.07 5.42
C LEU A 103 -18.00 -9.60 6.86
N ALA A 104 -17.64 -10.51 7.75
CA ALA A 104 -17.27 -10.16 9.11
C ALA A 104 -16.01 -9.27 9.15
N PHE A 105 -15.05 -9.47 8.24
CA PHE A 105 -13.89 -8.60 8.08
C PHE A 105 -14.27 -7.22 7.56
N VAL A 106 -15.06 -7.14 6.48
CA VAL A 106 -15.54 -5.88 5.91
C VAL A 106 -16.33 -5.10 6.95
N HIS A 107 -17.34 -5.70 7.60
CA HIS A 107 -18.14 -5.05 8.65
C HIS A 107 -17.29 -4.44 9.78
N ARG A 108 -16.24 -5.15 10.22
CA ARG A 108 -15.30 -4.63 11.22
C ARG A 108 -14.43 -3.50 10.69
N GLY A 109 -14.06 -3.58 9.41
CA GLY A 109 -13.42 -2.53 8.63
C GLY A 109 -14.26 -1.25 8.65
N GLU A 110 -15.48 -1.31 8.13
CA GLU A 110 -16.44 -0.18 8.06
C GLU A 110 -16.64 0.48 9.42
N ARG A 111 -16.97 -0.31 10.43
CA ARG A 111 -17.21 0.21 11.78
C ARG A 111 -15.99 0.93 12.35
N ARG A 112 -14.78 0.46 12.02
CA ARG A 112 -13.53 1.10 12.44
C ARG A 112 -13.23 2.35 11.59
N GLY A 113 -13.45 2.28 10.28
CA GLY A 113 -13.30 3.37 9.30
C GLY A 113 -14.20 4.54 9.66
N ARG A 114 -15.52 4.31 9.71
CA ARG A 114 -16.51 5.27 10.19
C ARG A 114 -16.11 5.95 11.50
N ALA A 115 -15.78 5.18 12.53
CA ALA A 115 -15.40 5.76 13.81
C ALA A 115 -14.17 6.69 13.67
N GLN A 116 -13.16 6.24 12.91
CA GLN A 116 -11.97 7.04 12.62
C GLN A 116 -12.31 8.33 11.86
N PHE A 117 -13.18 8.27 10.85
CA PHE A 117 -13.61 9.43 10.08
C PHE A 117 -14.47 10.40 10.90
N GLU A 118 -15.38 9.91 11.74
CA GLU A 118 -16.13 10.73 12.70
C GLU A 118 -15.18 11.51 13.62
N ALA A 119 -14.13 10.87 14.14
CA ALA A 119 -13.15 11.53 14.97
C ALA A 119 -12.30 12.59 14.22
N TYR A 120 -12.09 12.42 12.92
CA TYR A 120 -11.42 13.42 12.08
C TYR A 120 -12.33 14.58 11.71
N ARG A 121 -13.58 14.30 11.32
CA ARG A 121 -14.60 15.33 11.13
C ARG A 121 -14.69 16.23 12.38
N ASP A 122 -14.78 15.64 13.57
CA ASP A 122 -14.85 16.39 14.83
C ASP A 122 -13.56 17.17 15.14
N TYR A 123 -12.41 16.67 14.69
CA TYR A 123 -11.14 17.39 14.79
C TYR A 123 -11.11 18.61 13.85
N PHE A 124 -11.48 18.44 12.58
CA PHE A 124 -11.47 19.51 11.58
C PHE A 124 -12.55 20.56 11.84
N ALA A 125 -13.73 20.17 12.32
CA ALA A 125 -14.79 21.08 12.73
C ALA A 125 -14.29 22.04 13.83
N ARG A 126 -13.60 21.52 14.85
CA ARG A 126 -13.00 22.36 15.92
C ARG A 126 -11.91 23.29 15.42
N ARG A 127 -11.22 22.95 14.32
CA ARG A 127 -10.20 23.80 13.69
C ARG A 127 -10.74 24.71 12.60
N ARG A 128 -12.05 24.66 12.31
CA ARG A 128 -12.71 25.41 11.22
C ARG A 128 -12.13 25.10 9.82
N ALA A 129 -11.56 23.91 9.64
CA ALA A 129 -11.04 23.43 8.36
C ALA A 129 -12.17 22.79 7.54
N ARG A 130 -12.98 23.63 6.87
CA ARG A 130 -14.24 23.23 6.24
C ARG A 130 -14.09 22.19 5.13
N GLU A 131 -13.03 22.30 4.32
CA GLU A 131 -12.80 21.41 3.20
C GLU A 131 -12.52 19.97 3.65
N ASP A 132 -11.60 19.79 4.61
CA ASP A 132 -11.30 18.47 5.16
C ASP A 132 -12.48 17.92 5.96
N GLN A 133 -13.23 18.77 6.65
CA GLN A 133 -14.48 18.36 7.32
C GLN A 133 -15.49 17.79 6.30
N ALA A 134 -15.75 18.51 5.21
CA ALA A 134 -16.72 18.11 4.19
C ALA A 134 -16.32 16.79 3.50
N LEU A 135 -15.01 16.59 3.26
CA LEU A 135 -14.47 15.34 2.75
C LEU A 135 -14.88 14.14 3.62
N PHE A 136 -14.61 14.21 4.93
CA PHE A 136 -14.95 13.10 5.83
C PHE A 136 -16.47 12.96 6.01
N GLU A 137 -17.22 14.06 6.02
CA GLU A 137 -18.68 14.03 6.18
C GLU A 137 -19.37 13.30 5.03
N GLY A 138 -18.95 13.54 3.77
CA GLY A 138 -19.47 12.81 2.62
C GLY A 138 -19.21 11.30 2.70
N ILE A 139 -18.01 10.92 3.14
CA ILE A 139 -17.61 9.50 3.27
C ILE A 139 -18.40 8.80 4.39
N ILE A 140 -18.59 9.46 5.54
CA ILE A 140 -19.30 8.86 6.69
C ILE A 140 -20.73 8.39 6.35
N ALA A 141 -21.40 9.04 5.40
CA ALA A 141 -22.74 8.63 4.96
C ALA A 141 -22.70 7.25 4.30
N ASP A 142 -21.73 7.03 3.41
CA ASP A 142 -21.52 5.76 2.71
C ASP A 142 -21.14 4.66 3.72
N GLU A 143 -20.19 4.94 4.61
CA GLU A 143 -19.70 4.00 5.63
C GLU A 143 -20.81 3.49 6.57
N ARG A 144 -21.80 4.34 6.88
CA ARG A 144 -22.97 3.94 7.68
C ARG A 144 -23.85 2.96 6.93
N GLN A 145 -24.02 3.16 5.64
CA GLN A 145 -24.75 2.24 4.78
C GLN A 145 -23.97 0.92 4.64
N HIS A 146 -22.65 1.00 4.46
CA HIS A 146 -21.75 -0.16 4.39
C HIS A 146 -21.77 -0.98 5.68
N GLU A 147 -21.64 -0.35 6.86
CA GLU A 147 -21.72 -1.03 8.15
C GLU A 147 -23.08 -1.73 8.35
N ARG A 148 -24.18 -1.08 7.96
CA ARG A 148 -25.53 -1.64 8.08
C ARG A 148 -25.73 -2.86 7.19
N TYR A 149 -25.53 -2.72 5.88
CA TYR A 149 -25.83 -3.81 4.95
C TYR A 149 -24.90 -5.01 5.19
N THR A 150 -23.62 -4.77 5.50
CA THR A 150 -22.68 -5.86 5.80
C THR A 150 -23.09 -6.61 7.06
N ARG A 151 -23.70 -5.93 8.03
CA ARG A 151 -24.26 -6.58 9.21
C ARG A 151 -25.48 -7.43 8.88
N GLU A 152 -26.43 -6.85 8.14
CA GLU A 152 -27.65 -7.54 7.73
C GLU A 152 -27.31 -8.82 6.96
N LEU A 153 -26.43 -8.72 5.96
CA LEU A 153 -25.99 -9.84 5.15
C LEU A 153 -25.19 -10.89 5.93
N LEU A 154 -24.34 -10.44 6.87
CA LEU A 154 -23.62 -11.36 7.75
C LEU A 154 -24.57 -12.16 8.63
N CYS A 155 -25.60 -11.52 9.20
CA CYS A 155 -26.61 -12.21 9.99
C CYS A 155 -27.40 -13.21 9.15
N GLU A 156 -27.78 -12.84 7.93
CA GLU A 156 -28.48 -13.74 7.00
C GLU A 156 -27.64 -14.98 6.68
N LEU A 157 -26.40 -14.79 6.20
CA LEU A 157 -25.55 -15.90 5.74
C LEU A 157 -25.00 -16.76 6.88
N ALA A 158 -24.83 -16.20 8.08
CA ALA A 158 -24.32 -16.95 9.23
C ALA A 158 -25.44 -17.67 10.02
N GLY A 159 -26.69 -17.69 9.54
CA GLY A 159 -27.80 -18.34 10.23
C GLY A 159 -28.28 -17.59 11.47
N GLY A 160 -28.12 -16.26 11.49
CA GLY A 160 -28.60 -15.36 12.51
C GLY A 160 -27.52 -14.64 13.31
N GLU A 161 -27.97 -13.92 14.33
CA GLU A 161 -27.14 -13.02 15.15
C GLU A 161 -26.03 -13.75 15.92
N GLN A 162 -26.26 -15.01 16.32
CA GLN A 162 -25.24 -15.82 17.01
C GLN A 162 -24.08 -16.19 16.07
N GLY A 163 -24.38 -16.72 14.88
CA GLY A 163 -23.36 -17.06 13.89
C GLY A 163 -22.57 -15.83 13.43
N ALA A 164 -23.25 -14.69 13.24
CA ALA A 164 -22.59 -13.42 12.94
C ALA A 164 -21.57 -13.01 14.02
N ARG A 165 -21.94 -13.13 15.31
CA ARG A 165 -21.03 -12.83 16.43
C ARG A 165 -19.81 -13.76 16.45
N GLU A 166 -20.00 -15.03 16.12
CA GLU A 166 -18.90 -16.00 16.06
C GLU A 166 -17.93 -15.68 14.92
N ALA A 167 -18.45 -15.38 13.73
CA ALA A 167 -17.65 -14.92 12.59
C ALA A 167 -16.84 -13.67 12.96
N LEU A 168 -17.48 -12.66 13.57
CA LEU A 168 -16.81 -11.45 14.04
C LEU A 168 -15.69 -11.74 15.05
N ARG A 169 -15.84 -12.74 15.92
CA ARG A 169 -14.80 -13.17 16.88
C ARG A 169 -13.67 -13.93 16.19
N ARG A 170 -13.97 -14.81 15.24
CA ARG A 170 -12.94 -15.51 14.43
C ARG A 170 -12.07 -14.51 13.70
N VAL A 171 -12.70 -13.60 12.95
CA VAL A 171 -12.00 -12.55 12.20
C VAL A 171 -11.23 -11.60 13.11
N ALA A 172 -11.77 -11.23 14.28
CA ALA A 172 -11.05 -10.41 15.25
C ALA A 172 -9.71 -11.05 15.67
N ARG A 173 -9.73 -12.36 15.95
CA ARG A 173 -8.54 -13.13 16.33
C ARG A 173 -7.57 -13.23 15.16
N TRP A 174 -8.09 -13.54 13.97
CA TRP A 174 -7.30 -13.61 12.75
C TRP A 174 -6.60 -12.28 12.44
N GLU A 175 -7.30 -11.16 12.51
CA GLU A 175 -6.72 -9.82 12.32
C GLU A 175 -5.64 -9.50 13.35
N ALA A 176 -5.87 -9.87 14.62
CA ALA A 176 -4.90 -9.64 15.69
C ALA A 176 -3.62 -10.43 15.42
N TRP A 177 -3.76 -11.71 15.03
CA TRP A 177 -2.65 -12.55 14.62
C TRP A 177 -1.93 -12.01 13.39
N ARG A 178 -2.67 -11.56 12.37
CA ARG A 178 -2.13 -10.93 11.16
C ARG A 178 -1.31 -9.68 11.51
N ARG A 179 -1.83 -8.81 12.37
CA ARG A 179 -1.13 -7.62 12.86
C ARG A 179 0.13 -7.99 13.63
N TRP A 180 0.07 -8.98 14.51
CA TRP A 180 1.22 -9.51 15.24
C TRP A 180 2.32 -10.00 14.29
N ARG A 181 1.99 -10.83 13.28
CA ARG A 181 2.96 -11.32 12.29
C ARG A 181 3.62 -10.20 11.50
N ARG A 182 2.88 -9.13 11.16
CA ARG A 182 3.43 -7.96 10.48
C ARG A 182 4.39 -7.18 11.37
N ALA A 183 4.02 -6.96 12.63
CA ALA A 183 4.88 -6.31 13.61
C ALA A 183 6.16 -7.12 13.85
N GLY A 184 6.05 -8.45 13.97
CA GLY A 184 7.17 -9.36 14.13
C GLY A 184 8.16 -9.30 12.95
N ARG A 185 7.69 -9.21 11.70
CA ARG A 185 8.57 -9.02 10.54
C ARG A 185 9.32 -7.69 10.56
N ALA A 186 8.64 -6.61 10.95
CA ALA A 186 9.30 -5.31 11.08
C ALA A 186 10.38 -5.32 12.18
N LEU A 187 10.09 -5.97 13.31
CA LEU A 187 11.06 -6.15 14.39
C LEU A 187 12.24 -7.02 13.95
N ALA A 188 11.99 -8.12 13.24
CA ALA A 188 13.04 -8.98 12.73
C ALA A 188 13.99 -8.24 11.78
N ALA A 189 13.47 -7.36 10.92
CA ALA A 189 14.29 -6.52 10.05
C ALA A 189 15.20 -5.57 10.85
N GLN A 190 14.70 -4.99 11.94
CA GLN A 190 15.50 -4.13 12.83
C GLN A 190 16.56 -4.92 13.60
N VAL A 191 16.20 -6.08 14.14
CA VAL A 191 17.14 -6.97 14.83
C VAL A 191 18.24 -7.44 13.87
N TYR A 192 17.88 -7.82 12.64
CA TYR A 192 18.85 -8.18 11.61
C TYR A 192 19.78 -7.01 11.27
N ALA A 193 19.25 -5.80 11.08
CA ALA A 193 20.06 -4.62 10.80
C ALA A 193 21.03 -4.31 11.95
N LEU A 194 20.57 -4.40 13.20
CA LEU A 194 21.40 -4.18 14.38
C LEU A 194 22.48 -5.26 14.53
N ALA A 195 22.12 -6.53 14.33
CA ALA A 195 23.06 -7.63 14.33
C ALA A 195 24.13 -7.47 13.25
N MET A 196 23.72 -7.11 12.03
CA MET A 196 24.64 -6.84 10.93
C MET A 196 25.54 -5.65 11.23
N PHE A 197 25.00 -4.57 11.79
CA PHE A 197 25.79 -3.43 12.22
C PHE A 197 26.84 -3.84 13.25
N ALA A 198 26.49 -4.66 14.24
CA ALA A 198 27.43 -5.17 15.24
C ALA A 198 28.53 -6.03 14.58
N VAL A 199 28.18 -6.92 13.65
CA VAL A 199 29.17 -7.73 12.90
C VAL A 199 30.14 -6.83 12.14
N TYR A 200 29.65 -5.82 11.42
CA TYR A 200 30.53 -4.89 10.70
C TYR A 200 31.42 -4.07 11.63
N LEU A 201 30.90 -3.64 12.78
CA LEU A 201 31.65 -2.88 13.76
C LEU A 201 32.76 -3.74 14.41
N LEU A 202 32.48 -5.02 14.67
CA LEU A 202 33.47 -5.99 15.17
C LEU A 202 34.49 -6.41 14.10
N ALA A 203 34.09 -6.45 12.83
CA ALA A 203 35.00 -6.77 11.72
C ALA A 203 35.91 -5.60 11.33
N LEU A 204 35.51 -4.35 11.64
CA LEU A 204 36.28 -3.14 11.34
C LEU A 204 37.73 -3.15 11.86
N PRO A 205 38.03 -3.47 13.14
CA PRO A 205 39.40 -3.53 13.64
C PRO A 205 40.24 -4.58 12.92
N LEU A 206 39.65 -5.74 12.57
CA LEU A 206 40.34 -6.77 11.79
C LEU A 206 40.64 -6.28 10.37
N ALA A 207 39.69 -5.61 9.71
CA ALA A 207 39.89 -5.03 8.39
C ALA A 207 40.98 -3.94 8.39
N LEU A 208 41.04 -3.11 9.43
CA LEU A 208 42.09 -2.12 9.63
C LEU A 208 43.45 -2.79 9.87
N LEU A 209 43.51 -3.83 10.71
CA LEU A 209 44.73 -4.61 10.95
C LEU A 209 45.26 -5.24 9.65
N VAL A 210 44.39 -5.88 8.86
CA VAL A 210 44.75 -6.45 7.55
C VAL A 210 45.29 -5.39 6.62
N ARG A 211 44.71 -4.18 6.62
CA ARG A 211 45.19 -3.06 5.79
C ARG A 211 46.55 -2.52 6.23
N VAL A 212 46.86 -2.56 7.53
CA VAL A 212 48.16 -2.16 8.10
C VAL A 212 49.23 -3.23 7.83
N VAL A 213 48.89 -4.52 7.98
CA VAL A 213 49.81 -5.65 7.81
C VAL A 213 50.04 -6.03 6.34
N ARG A 214 49.02 -5.84 5.50
CA ARG A 214 49.09 -5.99 4.04
C ARG A 214 48.69 -4.67 3.39
N PRO A 215 49.55 -3.64 3.41
CA PRO A 215 49.32 -2.46 2.61
C PRO A 215 49.11 -2.89 1.16
N ALA A 216 48.01 -2.46 0.56
CA ALA A 216 47.63 -2.85 -0.78
C ALA A 216 48.83 -2.61 -1.71
N ARG A 217 49.36 -3.66 -2.35
CA ARG A 217 50.37 -3.49 -3.39
C ARG A 217 49.73 -2.62 -4.47
N ARG A 218 50.22 -1.38 -4.63
CA ARG A 218 49.93 -0.53 -5.80
C ARG A 218 50.40 -1.32 -7.01
N GLY A 219 49.49 -1.96 -7.72
CA GLY A 219 49.91 -2.92 -8.73
C GLY A 219 48.84 -3.38 -9.69
N TRP A 220 47.90 -2.50 -10.08
CA TRP A 220 47.28 -2.50 -11.40
C TRP A 220 47.16 -1.04 -11.81
N LEU A 221 48.24 -0.51 -12.43
CA LEU A 221 48.15 0.71 -13.23
C LEU A 221 47.25 0.39 -14.43
N PRO A 222 46.36 1.30 -14.87
CA PRO A 222 45.71 1.15 -16.17
C PRO A 222 46.79 1.03 -17.23
N SER A 223 46.71 0.03 -18.11
CA SER A 223 47.58 -0.11 -19.27
C SER A 223 47.43 1.10 -20.18
N ALA A 224 48.17 2.16 -19.90
CA ALA A 224 48.36 3.32 -20.77
C ALA A 224 49.65 3.18 -21.62
N ALA A 225 50.15 1.95 -21.78
CA ALA A 225 51.38 1.66 -22.51
C ALA A 225 51.24 0.43 -23.41
N LEU A 226 50.32 0.51 -24.37
CA LEU A 226 50.41 -0.12 -25.70
C LEU A 226 49.74 0.92 -26.63
N GLY A 227 50.45 1.89 -27.19
CA GLY A 227 51.60 1.64 -28.05
C GLY A 227 51.11 1.00 -29.34
N GLU A 228 50.55 1.83 -30.23
CA GLU A 228 50.37 1.63 -31.67
C GLU A 228 49.90 0.24 -32.16
N SER A 229 48.63 0.16 -32.56
CA SER A 229 48.15 -0.91 -33.44
C SER A 229 48.29 -0.45 -34.89
N PRO A 230 49.19 -1.03 -35.71
CA PRO A 230 49.32 -0.67 -37.11
C PRO A 230 48.14 -1.23 -37.93
N ALA A 231 47.58 -0.34 -38.75
CA ALA A 231 46.82 -0.56 -39.98
C ALA A 231 45.79 -1.71 -40.03
N ARG A 232 44.51 -1.35 -39.99
CA ARG A 232 43.42 -2.17 -40.54
C ARG A 232 43.66 -2.40 -42.04
N PRO A 233 43.66 -3.65 -42.54
CA PRO A 233 43.53 -3.88 -43.97
C PRO A 233 42.15 -3.44 -44.46
N ALA A 234 42.13 -2.74 -45.59
CA ALA A 234 40.93 -2.25 -46.26
C ALA A 234 39.94 -3.40 -46.51
N LEU A 235 38.74 -3.29 -45.96
CA LEU A 235 37.62 -4.13 -46.36
C LEU A 235 37.29 -3.78 -47.80
N GLY A 236 37.47 -4.78 -48.67
CA GLY A 236 37.23 -4.72 -50.10
C GLY A 236 35.82 -4.25 -50.44
N ALA A 237 35.76 -3.55 -51.57
CA ALA A 237 34.54 -3.16 -52.25
C ALA A 237 33.60 -4.36 -52.41
N GLY A 238 32.36 -4.21 -51.93
CA GLY A 238 31.28 -5.13 -52.26
C GLY A 238 30.99 -5.06 -53.77
N PRO A 239 30.58 -6.18 -54.38
CA PRO A 239 30.25 -6.22 -55.80
C PRO A 239 29.02 -5.36 -56.11
N PRO A 240 28.91 -4.82 -57.34
CA PRO A 240 27.79 -3.98 -57.75
C PRO A 240 26.47 -4.76 -57.79
N PRO A 241 25.32 -4.08 -57.65
CA PRO A 241 24.01 -4.69 -57.74
C PRO A 241 23.73 -5.17 -59.18
N ASP A 242 23.39 -6.44 -59.31
CA ASP A 242 22.88 -7.01 -60.55
C ASP A 242 21.59 -6.30 -60.99
N ALA A 243 21.63 -5.79 -62.22
CA ALA A 243 20.50 -5.29 -62.96
C ALA A 243 19.95 -6.40 -63.86
N GLY A 244 18.62 -6.52 -63.92
CA GLY A 244 17.89 -7.34 -64.89
C GLY A 244 17.44 -8.69 -64.31
N GLY A 245 16.22 -9.16 -64.53
CA GLY A 245 15.21 -8.72 -65.46
C GLY A 245 13.93 -9.55 -65.28
N GLU A 246 12.92 -9.07 -65.99
CA GLU A 246 11.53 -9.52 -66.04
C GLU A 246 11.31 -10.96 -66.52
N ALA A 247 10.07 -11.40 -66.28
CA ALA A 247 9.23 -12.26 -67.11
C ALA A 247 9.50 -13.78 -67.08
N ARG A 248 8.59 -14.52 -66.43
CA ARG A 248 7.37 -15.06 -67.08
C ARG A 248 6.38 -15.58 -66.04
#